data_AF-A0A228QH35-F1
#
_entry.id   AF-A0A228QH35-F1
#
_cell.length_a   1.000
_cell.length_b   1.000
_cell.length_c   1.000
_cell.angle_alpha   90.00
_cell.angle_beta   90.00
_cell.angle_gamma   90.00
#
_symmetry.space_group_name_H-M   'P 1'
#
loop_
_entity.id
_entity.type
_entity.pdbx_description
1 polymer ?
#
loop_
_entity_poly.entity_id
_entity_poly.type
_entity_poly.pdbx_seq_one_letter_code
_entity_poly.pdbx_strand_id
1 'polypeptide(L)'
;MTDKNVLQMTADSIGRDLLSALVTEIKLMPDLWVKLSQKKQNDVIDRLRARVEHNVKMATHLIASDGRIVVQGDLDQITIKDGVKAVVKFGGSQPNLHELYEASGKAVLVVVANPDEHTGGMDEIRGESDQRGLDLGQEYTDNDGDGMDGDKPDSDVVDAEFREVPKLGDGPTQAQLDEQHQAGRQAAAEGKPESECPVMAGELCIAWVKGWKEWYEEQAASGNEDPLYTQVEAFVIEQQKVTISSVQRQFKIGYNRAARLVELLEAKGVVSTMDSDGGRTVLRPRGPQGEAA
;
A
#
# COMPACT_ATOMS: atom_id res chain seq x y z
N MET A 1 38.91 15.96 -8.72
CA MET A 1 38.31 14.86 -9.50
C MET A 1 37.63 15.52 -10.69
N THR A 2 37.87 15.07 -11.91
CA THR A 2 37.28 15.67 -13.13
C THR A 2 35.76 15.41 -13.18
N ASP A 3 34.98 16.35 -13.73
CA ASP A 3 33.51 16.24 -13.93
C ASP A 3 33.05 14.88 -14.44
N LYS A 4 33.82 14.28 -15.36
CA LYS A 4 33.54 12.93 -15.90
C LYS A 4 33.52 11.85 -14.83
N ASN A 5 34.35 11.94 -13.79
CA ASN A 5 34.38 10.95 -12.71
C ASN A 5 33.15 11.08 -11.80
N VAL A 6 32.71 12.30 -11.50
CA VAL A 6 31.50 12.53 -10.68
C VAL A 6 30.25 12.05 -11.42
N LEU A 7 30.15 12.36 -12.71
CA LEU A 7 29.06 11.89 -13.57
C LEU A 7 29.04 10.35 -13.69
N GLN A 8 30.21 9.73 -13.89
CA GLN A 8 30.31 8.27 -13.99
C GLN A 8 29.96 7.58 -12.66
N MET A 9 30.48 8.08 -11.53
CA MET A 9 30.17 7.54 -10.20
C MET A 9 28.69 7.68 -9.85
N THR A 10 28.08 8.82 -10.22
CA THR A 10 26.64 9.08 -9.99
C THR A 10 25.77 8.18 -10.88
N ALA A 11 26.16 7.98 -12.14
CA ALA A 11 25.46 7.07 -13.05
C ALA A 11 25.57 5.60 -12.58
N ASP A 12 26.72 5.17 -12.10
CA ASP A 12 26.94 3.80 -11.63
C ASP A 12 26.15 3.51 -10.33
N SER A 13 26.09 4.47 -9.39
CA SER A 13 25.31 4.31 -8.15
C SER A 13 23.82 4.29 -8.43
N ILE A 14 23.32 5.25 -9.21
CA ILE A 14 21.89 5.35 -9.55
C ILE A 14 21.44 4.18 -10.42
N GLY A 15 22.25 3.78 -11.39
CA GLY A 15 21.94 2.65 -12.26
C GLY A 15 21.81 1.36 -11.47
N ARG A 16 22.71 1.13 -10.50
CA ARG A 16 22.63 -0.02 -9.59
C ARG A 16 21.37 0.02 -8.72
N ASP A 17 21.04 1.19 -8.16
CA ASP A 17 19.91 1.33 -7.25
C ASP A 17 18.56 1.16 -7.99
N LEU A 18 18.44 1.73 -9.19
CA LEU A 18 17.27 1.55 -10.06
C LEU A 18 17.11 0.08 -10.50
N LEU A 19 18.18 -0.58 -10.93
CA LEU A 19 18.12 -1.99 -11.32
C LEU A 19 17.79 -2.89 -10.13
N SER A 20 18.38 -2.64 -8.97
CA SER A 20 18.07 -3.37 -7.73
C SER A 20 16.60 -3.19 -7.34
N ALA A 21 16.08 -1.97 -7.45
CA ALA A 21 14.68 -1.65 -7.20
C ALA A 21 13.74 -2.40 -8.15
N LEU A 22 14.04 -2.42 -9.46
CA LEU A 22 13.25 -3.14 -10.46
C LEU A 22 13.23 -4.65 -10.19
N VAL A 23 14.40 -5.24 -9.94
CA VAL A 23 14.52 -6.67 -9.60
C VAL A 23 13.75 -7.01 -8.33
N THR A 24 13.76 -6.12 -7.34
CA THR A 24 13.02 -6.30 -6.10
C THR A 24 11.51 -6.28 -6.34
N GLU A 25 10.99 -5.36 -7.15
CA GLU A 25 9.56 -5.36 -7.49
C GLU A 25 9.18 -6.63 -8.25
N ILE A 26 10.00 -7.09 -9.19
CA ILE A 26 9.75 -8.33 -9.92
C ILE A 26 9.66 -9.54 -8.99
N LYS A 27 10.52 -9.60 -7.95
CA LYS A 27 10.50 -10.67 -6.95
C LYS A 27 9.30 -10.62 -6.00
N LEU A 28 8.79 -9.42 -5.73
CA LEU A 28 7.66 -9.20 -4.82
C LEU A 28 6.30 -9.30 -5.52
N MET A 29 6.27 -9.35 -6.86
CA MET A 29 5.02 -9.51 -7.60
C MET A 29 4.35 -10.86 -7.27
N PRO A 30 3.06 -10.86 -6.87
CA PRO A 30 2.36 -12.07 -6.46
C PRO A 30 1.99 -12.99 -7.63
N ASP A 31 1.91 -12.45 -8.85
CA ASP A 31 1.65 -13.20 -10.08
C ASP A 31 2.27 -12.45 -11.27
N LEU A 32 2.20 -13.05 -12.46
CA LEU A 32 2.62 -12.45 -13.72
C LEU A 32 1.90 -11.13 -13.97
N TRP A 33 2.62 -10.15 -14.53
CA TRP A 33 2.11 -8.81 -14.82
C TRP A 33 0.71 -8.80 -15.46
N VAL A 34 0.52 -9.61 -16.51
CA VAL A 34 -0.72 -9.71 -17.30
C VAL A 34 -1.91 -10.24 -16.48
N LYS A 35 -1.66 -10.91 -15.36
CA LYS A 35 -2.69 -11.43 -14.45
C LYS A 35 -2.98 -10.49 -13.29
N LEU A 36 -2.19 -9.45 -13.10
CA LEU A 36 -2.45 -8.43 -12.10
C LEU A 36 -3.59 -7.56 -12.61
N SER A 37 -4.53 -7.22 -11.73
CA SER A 37 -5.52 -6.20 -12.05
C SER A 37 -4.86 -4.85 -12.27
N GLN A 38 -5.50 -3.97 -13.02
CA GLN A 38 -5.04 -2.61 -13.33
C GLN A 38 -4.66 -1.86 -12.05
N LYS A 39 -5.45 -2.02 -10.98
CA LYS A 39 -5.15 -1.44 -9.67
C LYS A 39 -3.79 -1.93 -9.13
N LYS A 40 -3.55 -3.25 -9.15
CA LYS A 40 -2.29 -3.83 -8.67
C LYS A 40 -1.11 -3.45 -9.57
N GLN A 41 -1.33 -3.35 -10.89
CA GLN A 41 -0.32 -2.86 -11.82
C GLN A 41 0.04 -1.39 -11.50
N ASN A 42 -0.95 -0.53 -11.29
CA ASN A 42 -0.74 0.86 -10.89
C ASN A 42 0.01 0.96 -9.55
N ASP A 43 -0.33 0.13 -8.56
CA ASP A 43 0.41 0.11 -7.29
C ASP A 43 1.91 -0.20 -7.49
N VAL A 44 2.26 -1.09 -8.42
CA VAL A 44 3.66 -1.39 -8.77
C VAL A 44 4.30 -0.21 -9.50
N ILE A 45 3.59 0.39 -10.46
CA ILE A 45 4.06 1.55 -11.23
C ILE A 45 4.32 2.73 -10.31
N ASP A 46 3.43 3.02 -9.37
CA ASP A 46 3.56 4.15 -8.45
C ASP A 46 4.77 3.98 -7.52
N ARG A 47 5.02 2.75 -7.05
CA ARG A 47 6.24 2.46 -6.28
C ARG A 47 7.52 2.62 -7.10
N LEU A 48 7.52 2.16 -8.35
CA LEU A 48 8.65 2.35 -9.25
C LEU A 48 8.85 3.83 -9.58
N ARG A 49 7.78 4.58 -9.85
CA ARG A 49 7.82 6.03 -10.11
C ARG A 49 8.45 6.77 -8.94
N ALA A 50 8.01 6.50 -7.71
CA ALA A 50 8.58 7.11 -6.51
C ALA A 50 10.08 6.83 -6.36
N ARG A 51 10.53 5.61 -6.69
CA ARG A 51 11.96 5.26 -6.66
C ARG A 51 12.75 5.96 -7.74
N VAL A 52 12.21 6.05 -8.96
CA VAL A 52 12.87 6.77 -10.05
C VAL A 52 12.97 8.26 -9.73
N GLU A 53 11.89 8.87 -9.24
CA GLU A 53 11.87 10.28 -8.82
C GLU A 53 12.91 10.57 -7.73
N HIS A 54 12.99 9.71 -6.71
CA HIS A 54 14.00 9.84 -5.67
C HIS A 54 15.43 9.76 -6.22
N ASN A 55 15.71 8.81 -7.11
CA ASN A 55 17.01 8.65 -7.72
C ASN A 55 17.39 9.83 -8.62
N VAL A 56 16.44 10.35 -9.41
CA VAL A 56 16.63 11.54 -10.24
C VAL A 56 16.93 12.76 -9.37
N LYS A 57 16.18 12.96 -8.29
CA LYS A 57 16.46 14.02 -7.29
C LYS A 57 17.88 13.91 -6.77
N MET A 58 18.30 12.73 -6.33
CA MET A 58 19.66 12.48 -5.85
C MET A 58 20.72 12.74 -6.94
N ALA A 59 20.46 12.34 -8.19
CA ALA A 59 21.33 12.60 -9.32
C ALA A 59 21.57 14.10 -9.51
N THR A 60 20.48 14.86 -9.59
CA THR A 60 20.54 16.31 -9.81
C THR A 60 21.28 16.98 -8.66
N HIS A 61 21.07 16.54 -7.42
CA HIS A 61 21.77 17.08 -6.26
C HIS A 61 23.26 16.73 -6.27
N LEU A 62 23.64 15.49 -6.60
CA LEU A 62 25.03 15.07 -6.68
C LEU A 62 25.78 15.79 -7.81
N ILE A 63 25.14 15.94 -8.97
CA ILE A 63 25.71 16.66 -10.11
C ILE A 63 25.84 18.15 -9.76
N ALA A 64 24.80 18.75 -9.18
CA ALA A 64 24.83 20.15 -8.74
C ALA A 64 25.85 20.40 -7.63
N SER A 65 26.19 19.37 -6.84
CA SER A 65 27.17 19.50 -5.77
C SER A 65 28.59 19.69 -6.28
N ASP A 66 28.97 19.08 -7.40
CA ASP A 66 30.32 19.24 -8.02
C ASP A 66 31.46 19.21 -6.98
N GLY A 67 31.37 18.29 -6.01
CA GLY A 67 32.35 18.13 -4.92
C GLY A 67 32.38 19.25 -3.87
N ARG A 68 31.40 20.16 -3.87
CA ARG A 68 31.22 21.24 -2.89
C ARG A 68 30.33 20.77 -1.73
N ILE A 69 30.47 21.44 -0.58
CA ILE A 69 29.55 21.28 0.54
C ILE A 69 28.20 21.87 0.13
N VAL A 70 27.18 21.01 0.03
CA VAL A 70 25.81 21.40 -0.29
C VAL A 70 24.93 21.19 0.92
N VAL A 71 24.04 22.15 1.14
CA VAL A 71 22.99 22.09 2.15
C VAL A 71 21.67 22.34 1.43
N GLN A 72 20.81 21.33 1.44
CA GLN A 72 19.52 21.38 0.75
C GLN A 72 18.49 22.08 1.62
N GLY A 73 17.82 23.09 1.05
CA GLY A 73 16.71 23.76 1.70
C GLY A 73 15.68 24.25 0.69
N ASP A 74 14.46 24.42 1.17
CA ASP A 74 13.32 24.86 0.40
C ASP A 74 13.25 26.40 0.40
N LEU A 75 13.17 26.99 -0.79
CA LEU A 75 13.02 28.44 -0.91
C LEU A 75 11.58 28.83 -0.56
N ASP A 76 11.39 29.43 0.61
CA ASP A 76 10.07 29.74 1.18
C ASP A 76 9.56 31.12 0.77
N GLN A 77 10.45 32.12 0.76
CA GLN A 77 10.08 33.49 0.43
C GLN A 77 11.22 34.22 -0.26
N ILE A 78 10.90 34.98 -1.31
CA ILE A 78 11.80 35.96 -1.92
C ILE A 78 11.20 37.35 -1.73
N THR A 79 11.94 38.26 -1.11
CA THR A 79 11.55 39.67 -0.96
C THR A 79 12.53 40.54 -1.72
N ILE A 80 12.01 41.38 -2.62
CA ILE A 80 12.79 42.33 -3.41
C ILE A 80 12.37 43.74 -2.98
N LYS A 81 13.25 44.42 -2.25
CA LYS A 81 13.13 45.85 -1.90
C LYS A 81 14.46 46.54 -2.19
N ASP A 82 15.32 46.65 -1.17
CA ASP A 82 16.69 47.19 -1.25
C ASP A 82 17.72 46.06 -1.37
N GLY A 83 17.56 45.24 -2.41
CA GLY A 83 18.27 43.98 -2.60
C GLY A 83 17.34 42.76 -2.53
N VAL A 84 17.88 41.59 -2.86
CA VAL A 84 17.14 40.32 -2.86
C VAL A 84 17.39 39.61 -1.53
N LYS A 85 16.32 39.39 -0.75
CA LYS A 85 16.35 38.54 0.44
C LYS A 85 15.60 37.26 0.14
N ALA A 86 16.30 36.14 0.21
CA ALA A 86 15.74 34.80 0.11
C ALA A 86 15.67 34.18 1.51
N VAL A 87 14.50 33.66 1.88
CA VAL A 87 14.30 32.84 3.07
C VAL A 87 14.32 31.40 2.61
N VAL A 88 15.35 30.66 2.98
CA VAL A 88 15.48 29.23 2.70
C VAL A 88 15.27 28.46 3.99
N LYS A 89 14.32 27.52 3.99
CA LYS A 89 14.02 26.62 5.10
C LYS A 89 14.84 25.35 4.94
N PHE A 90 15.62 25.00 5.94
CA PHE A 90 16.39 23.76 5.95
C PHE A 90 15.70 22.77 6.91
N GLY A 91 15.55 21.52 6.48
CA GLY A 91 15.06 20.45 7.35
C GLY A 91 16.05 20.18 8.50
N GLY A 92 15.56 19.88 9.70
CA GLY A 92 16.42 19.73 10.89
C GLY A 92 17.40 18.55 10.86
N SER A 93 17.21 17.60 9.94
CA SER A 93 18.05 16.42 9.75
C SER A 93 18.96 16.51 8.51
N GLN A 94 19.10 17.70 7.91
CA GLN A 94 19.89 17.86 6.70
C GLN A 94 21.39 17.67 7.00
N PRO A 95 22.12 16.92 6.16
CA PRO A 95 23.57 16.81 6.28
C PRO A 95 24.20 18.18 6.05
N ASN A 96 25.31 18.42 6.73
CA ASN A 96 26.14 19.62 6.62
C ASN A 96 25.49 20.94 7.09
N LEU A 97 24.44 20.88 7.93
CA LEU A 97 23.86 22.07 8.55
C LEU A 97 24.86 22.86 9.39
N HIS A 98 25.84 22.17 9.99
CA HIS A 98 26.87 22.80 10.80
C HIS A 98 27.73 23.76 9.97
N GLU A 99 28.12 23.33 8.78
CA GLU A 99 28.91 24.07 7.81
C GLU A 99 28.14 25.29 7.30
N LEU A 100 26.80 25.22 7.21
CA LEU A 100 25.96 26.38 6.90
C LEU A 100 26.02 27.45 8.00
N TYR A 101 25.96 27.04 9.28
CA TYR A 101 26.09 27.97 10.40
C TYR A 101 27.47 28.65 10.42
N GLU A 102 28.53 27.91 10.10
CA GLU A 102 29.90 28.44 9.98
C GLU A 102 30.14 29.33 8.75
N ALA A 103 29.25 29.26 7.76
CA ALA A 103 29.30 30.09 6.55
C ALA A 103 28.72 31.50 6.76
N SER A 104 28.17 31.80 7.95
CA SER A 104 27.65 33.13 8.28
C SER A 104 28.70 34.22 8.06
N GLY A 105 28.35 35.22 7.23
CA GLY A 105 29.24 36.32 6.85
C GLY A 105 30.25 36.02 5.72
N LYS A 106 30.25 34.81 5.16
CA LYS A 106 31.07 34.43 3.99
C LYS A 106 30.25 34.49 2.70
N ALA A 107 30.94 34.53 1.56
CA ALA A 107 30.30 34.42 0.25
C ALA A 107 29.75 32.99 0.05
N VAL A 108 28.49 32.87 -0.36
CA VAL A 108 27.81 31.59 -0.65
C VAL A 108 27.32 31.59 -2.09
N LEU A 109 27.37 30.41 -2.73
CA LEU A 109 26.80 30.20 -4.06
C LEU A 109 25.46 29.49 -3.90
N VAL A 110 24.40 30.03 -4.50
CA VAL A 110 23.07 29.41 -4.52
C VAL A 110 22.90 28.70 -5.84
N VAL A 111 22.70 27.38 -5.79
CA VAL A 111 22.39 26.55 -6.96
C VAL A 111 20.93 26.12 -6.87
N VAL A 112 20.14 26.47 -7.88
CA VAL A 112 18.75 26.03 -7.99
C VAL A 112 18.72 24.80 -8.87
N ALA A 113 18.41 23.65 -8.28
CA ALA A 113 18.22 22.39 -8.99
C ALA A 113 16.72 22.14 -9.14
N ASN A 114 16.25 21.95 -10.38
CA ASN A 114 14.86 21.56 -10.66
C ASN A 114 14.82 20.10 -11.15
N PRO A 115 14.69 19.12 -10.24
CA PRO A 115 14.66 17.71 -10.63
C PRO A 115 13.41 17.32 -11.44
N ASP A 116 12.33 18.10 -11.35
CA ASP A 116 11.05 17.81 -12.02
C ASP A 116 11.15 17.97 -13.54
N GLU A 117 12.13 18.73 -14.05
CA GLU A 117 12.43 18.82 -15.48
C GLU A 117 12.93 17.49 -16.08
N HIS A 118 13.38 16.56 -15.24
CA HIS A 118 13.94 15.27 -15.65
C HIS A 118 12.99 14.09 -15.41
N THR A 119 11.79 14.34 -14.90
CA THR A 119 10.76 13.31 -14.64
C THR A 119 9.53 13.42 -15.55
N GLY A 120 9.55 14.34 -16.52
CA GLY A 120 8.47 14.51 -17.50
C GLY A 120 8.11 13.22 -18.26
N GLY A 121 6.81 12.95 -18.40
CA GLY A 121 6.28 11.77 -19.09
C GLY A 121 6.10 10.52 -18.22
N MET A 122 6.55 10.53 -16.96
CA MET A 122 6.33 9.39 -16.04
C MET A 122 4.85 9.14 -15.71
N ASP A 123 4.00 10.15 -15.86
CA ASP A 123 2.55 10.06 -15.62
C ASP A 123 1.77 9.39 -16.76
N GLU A 124 2.42 9.24 -17.92
CA GLU A 124 1.89 8.54 -19.10
C GLU A 124 2.00 7.02 -18.95
N ILE A 125 2.90 6.54 -18.08
CA ILE A 125 3.05 5.11 -17.78
C ILE A 125 1.96 4.69 -16.79
N ARG A 126 1.04 3.83 -17.24
CA ARG A 126 -0.12 3.35 -16.46
C ARG A 126 -0.37 1.88 -16.71
N GLY A 127 -1.00 1.21 -15.74
CA GLY A 127 -1.39 -0.19 -15.84
C GLY A 127 -2.38 -0.40 -16.97
N GLU A 128 -2.24 -1.53 -17.67
CA GLU A 128 -3.14 -1.92 -18.74
C GLU A 128 -4.56 -2.12 -18.17
N SER A 129 -5.58 -1.67 -18.91
CA SER A 129 -6.97 -1.89 -18.53
C SER A 129 -7.27 -3.38 -18.44
N ASP A 130 -8.05 -3.78 -17.43
CA ASP A 130 -8.39 -5.18 -17.13
C ASP A 130 -9.15 -5.91 -18.26
N GLN A 131 -9.61 -5.17 -19.27
CA GLN A 131 -10.27 -5.71 -20.45
C GLN A 131 -9.24 -6.08 -21.52
N ARG A 132 -8.83 -7.34 -21.55
CA ARG A 132 -8.73 -8.02 -22.85
C ARG A 132 -10.16 -8.21 -23.33
N GLY A 133 -10.54 -7.46 -24.38
CA GLY A 133 -11.80 -7.70 -25.07
C GLY A 133 -11.94 -9.19 -25.37
N LEU A 134 -13.09 -9.75 -25.01
CA LEU A 134 -13.51 -11.07 -25.44
C LEU A 134 -13.53 -11.07 -26.97
N ASP A 135 -12.46 -11.58 -27.59
CA ASP A 135 -12.45 -11.92 -29.02
C ASP A 135 -13.27 -13.20 -29.19
N LEU A 136 -14.59 -13.03 -29.17
CA LEU A 136 -15.55 -14.07 -29.54
C LEU A 136 -15.50 -14.19 -31.05
N GLY A 137 -14.47 -14.88 -31.55
CA GLY A 137 -14.45 -15.38 -32.91
C GLY A 137 -15.71 -16.21 -33.16
N GLN A 138 -16.68 -15.62 -33.84
CA GLN A 138 -17.67 -16.37 -34.59
C GLN A 138 -17.28 -16.26 -36.06
N GLU A 139 -16.88 -17.39 -36.64
CA GLU A 139 -16.89 -17.57 -38.08
C GLU A 139 -18.30 -17.27 -38.59
N TYR A 140 -18.41 -16.32 -39.51
CA TYR A 140 -19.61 -16.21 -40.34
C TYR A 140 -19.82 -17.54 -41.04
N THR A 141 -20.98 -18.16 -40.82
CA THR A 141 -21.39 -19.30 -41.66
C THR A 141 -22.34 -18.77 -42.73
N ASP A 142 -22.21 -19.26 -43.96
CA ASP A 142 -23.02 -18.88 -45.13
C ASP A 142 -24.54 -19.20 -44.99
N ASN A 143 -25.01 -19.50 -43.78
CA ASN A 143 -26.38 -19.84 -43.46
C ASN A 143 -27.09 -18.81 -42.56
N ASP A 144 -26.46 -17.67 -42.24
CA ASP A 144 -27.09 -16.53 -41.56
C ASP A 144 -27.86 -15.65 -42.56
N GLY A 145 -28.65 -16.33 -43.41
CA GLY A 145 -29.33 -15.78 -44.56
C GLY A 145 -30.41 -14.74 -44.25
N ASP A 146 -30.45 -13.75 -45.16
CA ASP A 146 -31.63 -13.24 -45.86
C ASP A 146 -32.80 -12.67 -45.04
N GLY A 147 -33.05 -11.37 -45.22
CA GLY A 147 -34.42 -10.86 -45.20
C GLY A 147 -34.60 -9.38 -44.93
N MET A 148 -34.44 -8.53 -45.95
CA MET A 148 -35.48 -7.61 -46.46
C MET A 148 -34.88 -6.45 -47.28
N ASP A 149 -35.10 -6.53 -48.58
CA ASP A 149 -35.25 -5.38 -49.47
C ASP A 149 -36.51 -4.59 -49.12
N GLY A 150 -36.41 -3.25 -49.03
CA GLY A 150 -37.56 -2.37 -48.89
C GLY A 150 -37.20 -0.92 -48.59
N ASP A 151 -37.32 -0.08 -49.63
CA ASP A 151 -37.49 1.38 -49.64
C ASP A 151 -36.96 2.23 -48.46
N LYS A 152 -36.01 3.11 -48.78
CA LYS A 152 -35.77 4.35 -48.03
C LYS A 152 -36.85 5.38 -48.38
N PRO A 153 -37.43 6.04 -47.37
CA PRO A 153 -37.60 7.48 -47.48
C PRO A 153 -37.20 8.26 -46.23
N ASP A 154 -36.57 9.38 -46.54
CA ASP A 154 -36.54 10.67 -45.86
C ASP A 154 -35.92 10.86 -44.48
N SER A 155 -35.25 12.02 -44.41
CA SER A 155 -34.50 12.59 -43.31
C SER A 155 -35.33 12.83 -42.06
N ASP A 156 -34.77 12.51 -40.90
CA ASP A 156 -34.82 13.39 -39.72
C ASP A 156 -33.68 13.00 -38.77
N VAL A 157 -32.72 13.90 -38.59
CA VAL A 157 -31.74 13.81 -37.51
C VAL A 157 -32.49 14.12 -36.22
N VAL A 158 -32.68 13.10 -35.39
CA VAL A 158 -33.29 13.26 -34.06
C VAL A 158 -32.23 13.86 -33.14
N ASP A 159 -32.32 15.16 -32.88
CA ASP A 159 -31.59 15.80 -31.78
C ASP A 159 -32.08 15.18 -30.46
N ALA A 160 -31.28 14.28 -29.89
CA ALA A 160 -31.57 13.67 -28.60
C ALA A 160 -31.41 14.73 -27.50
N GLU A 161 -32.53 15.30 -27.05
CA GLU A 161 -32.55 16.10 -25.81
C GLU A 161 -32.03 15.22 -24.65
N PHE A 162 -30.97 15.69 -23.99
CA PHE A 162 -30.43 15.06 -22.79
C PHE A 162 -31.53 15.00 -21.73
N ARG A 163 -32.12 13.82 -21.54
CA ARG A 163 -33.04 13.58 -20.44
C ARG A 163 -32.21 13.49 -19.17
N GLU A 164 -32.36 14.45 -18.26
CA GLU A 164 -31.80 14.33 -16.92
C GLU A 164 -32.32 13.03 -16.29
N VAL A 165 -31.41 12.09 -16.07
CA VAL A 165 -31.69 10.88 -15.29
C VAL A 165 -31.97 11.32 -13.84
N PRO A 166 -33.09 10.90 -13.23
CA PRO A 166 -33.36 11.18 -11.83
C PRO A 166 -32.17 10.70 -10.99
N LYS A 167 -31.61 11.59 -10.15
CA LYS A 167 -30.62 11.18 -9.15
C LYS A 167 -31.26 10.10 -8.29
N LEU A 168 -30.70 8.90 -8.33
CA LEU A 168 -31.04 7.83 -7.40
C LEU A 168 -30.85 8.41 -5.99
N GLY A 169 -31.86 8.28 -5.13
CA GLY A 169 -32.05 9.08 -3.91
C GLY A 169 -30.86 9.17 -2.95
N ASP A 170 -30.96 10.04 -1.94
CA ASP A 170 -29.88 10.56 -1.06
C ASP A 170 -29.09 9.53 -0.21
N GLY A 171 -29.07 8.25 -0.59
CA GLY A 171 -28.41 7.18 0.13
C GLY A 171 -29.11 6.84 1.45
N PRO A 172 -28.59 5.87 2.20
CA PRO A 172 -29.06 5.58 3.54
C PRO A 172 -28.73 6.73 4.50
N THR A 173 -29.69 7.09 5.35
CA THR A 173 -29.52 8.09 6.40
C THR A 173 -28.53 7.60 7.46
N GLN A 174 -27.91 8.55 8.19
CA GLN A 174 -27.00 8.21 9.29
C GLN A 174 -27.66 7.30 10.34
N ALA A 175 -28.95 7.52 10.63
CA ALA A 175 -29.70 6.68 11.57
C ALA A 175 -29.78 5.21 11.11
N GLN A 176 -29.92 4.96 9.80
CA GLN A 176 -29.94 3.60 9.25
C GLN A 176 -28.55 2.96 9.29
N LEU A 177 -27.48 3.73 9.07
CA LEU A 177 -26.11 3.25 9.21
C LEU A 177 -25.83 2.86 10.68
N ASP A 178 -26.24 3.69 11.63
CA ASP A 178 -26.05 3.43 13.06
C ASP A 178 -26.83 2.20 13.53
N GLU A 179 -28.07 2.01 13.04
CA GLU A 179 -28.87 0.82 13.30
C GLU A 179 -28.18 -0.46 12.82
N GLN A 180 -27.66 -0.46 11.58
CA GLN A 180 -26.95 -1.62 11.03
C GLN A 180 -25.64 -1.87 11.76
N HIS A 181 -24.94 -0.83 12.17
CA HIS A 181 -23.77 -0.95 13.01
C HIS A 181 -24.08 -1.64 14.35
N GLN A 182 -25.20 -1.29 14.99
CA GLN A 182 -25.63 -1.96 16.23
C GLN A 182 -26.03 -3.42 15.97
N ALA A 183 -26.73 -3.69 14.88
CA ALA A 183 -27.09 -5.05 14.47
C ALA A 183 -25.84 -5.92 14.23
N GLY A 184 -24.78 -5.35 13.64
CA GLY A 184 -23.48 -6.02 13.47
C GLY A 184 -22.81 -6.36 14.80
N ARG A 185 -22.79 -5.43 15.76
CA ARG A 185 -22.29 -5.70 17.12
C ARG A 185 -23.09 -6.80 17.80
N GLN A 186 -24.42 -6.78 17.68
CA GLN A 186 -25.27 -7.79 18.28
C GLN A 186 -25.03 -9.18 17.66
N ALA A 187 -24.90 -9.26 16.34
CA ALA A 187 -24.58 -10.51 15.66
C ALA A 187 -23.22 -11.08 16.09
N ALA A 188 -22.22 -10.21 16.28
CA ALA A 188 -20.94 -10.61 16.85
C ALA A 188 -21.09 -11.14 18.29
N ALA A 189 -21.92 -10.48 19.10
CA ALA A 189 -22.25 -10.92 20.46
C ALA A 189 -22.95 -12.28 20.53
N GLU A 190 -23.77 -12.58 19.53
CA GLU A 190 -24.43 -13.89 19.37
C GLU A 190 -23.49 -14.96 18.75
N GLY A 191 -22.26 -14.60 18.37
CA GLY A 191 -21.26 -15.52 17.81
C GLY A 191 -21.47 -15.85 16.33
N LYS A 192 -22.28 -15.07 15.61
CA LYS A 192 -22.53 -15.28 14.18
C LYS A 192 -21.32 -14.90 13.34
N PRO A 193 -21.00 -15.64 12.27
CA PRO A 193 -19.88 -15.31 11.38
C PRO A 193 -20.15 -14.06 10.54
N GLU A 194 -19.10 -13.36 10.09
CA GLU A 194 -19.20 -12.16 9.21
C GLU A 194 -20.00 -12.44 7.91
N SER A 195 -20.02 -13.68 7.44
CA SER A 195 -20.79 -14.12 6.27
C SER A 195 -22.31 -14.06 6.44
N GLU A 196 -22.80 -13.90 7.68
CA GLU A 196 -24.23 -13.69 7.96
C GLU A 196 -24.66 -12.22 7.84
N CYS A 197 -23.79 -11.33 7.35
CA CYS A 197 -24.18 -9.97 6.99
C CYS A 197 -25.40 -10.01 6.05
N PRO A 198 -26.51 -9.32 6.37
CA PRO A 198 -27.71 -9.37 5.55
C PRO A 198 -27.46 -8.70 4.19
N VAL A 199 -28.18 -9.16 3.16
CA VAL A 199 -28.12 -8.58 1.81
C VAL A 199 -28.92 -7.28 1.79
N MET A 200 -28.22 -6.15 1.78
CA MET A 200 -28.80 -4.80 1.76
C MET A 200 -27.94 -3.84 0.92
N ALA A 201 -28.26 -2.54 0.92
CA ALA A 201 -27.46 -1.52 0.24
C ALA A 201 -26.00 -1.56 0.73
N GLY A 202 -25.05 -1.29 -0.17
CA GLY A 202 -23.62 -1.47 0.12
C GLY A 202 -23.15 -0.70 1.35
N GLU A 203 -23.60 0.55 1.54
CA GLU A 203 -23.21 1.36 2.70
C GLU A 203 -23.75 0.78 4.02
N LEU A 204 -24.94 0.19 4.01
CA LEU A 204 -25.55 -0.47 5.18
C LEU A 204 -24.83 -1.78 5.53
N CYS A 205 -24.44 -2.59 4.54
CA CYS A 205 -23.61 -3.77 4.75
C CYS A 205 -22.25 -3.40 5.38
N ILE A 206 -21.63 -2.33 4.89
CA ILE A 206 -20.35 -1.83 5.43
C ILE A 206 -20.52 -1.42 6.90
N ALA A 207 -21.59 -0.71 7.24
CA ALA A 207 -21.89 -0.31 8.61
C ALA A 207 -22.08 -1.52 9.53
N TRP A 208 -22.79 -2.56 9.07
CA TRP A 208 -22.96 -3.81 9.81
C TRP A 208 -21.61 -4.52 10.06
N VAL A 209 -20.80 -4.69 9.03
CA VAL A 209 -19.49 -5.36 9.14
C VAL A 209 -18.56 -4.58 10.07
N LYS A 210 -18.61 -3.24 10.04
CA LYS A 210 -17.83 -2.40 10.94
C LYS A 210 -18.21 -2.65 12.40
N GLY A 211 -19.50 -2.68 12.72
CA GLY A 211 -19.97 -3.00 14.06
C GLY A 211 -19.62 -4.41 14.52
N TRP A 212 -19.67 -5.39 13.62
CA TRP A 212 -19.24 -6.75 13.91
C TRP A 212 -17.75 -6.79 14.30
N LYS A 213 -16.88 -6.08 13.56
CA LYS A 213 -15.42 -6.02 13.83
C LYS A 213 -15.09 -5.29 15.12
N GLU A 214 -15.70 -4.13 15.37
CA GLU A 214 -15.47 -3.34 16.58
C GLU A 214 -15.74 -4.15 17.85
N TRP A 215 -16.81 -4.95 17.87
CA TRP A 215 -17.12 -5.80 19.02
C TRP A 215 -16.02 -6.81 19.34
N TYR A 216 -15.41 -7.44 18.32
CA TYR A 216 -14.29 -8.37 18.52
C TYR A 216 -13.01 -7.66 18.92
N GLU A 217 -12.79 -6.43 18.47
CA GLU A 217 -11.67 -5.60 18.90
C GLU A 217 -11.82 -5.18 20.37
N GLU A 218 -13.03 -4.78 20.78
CA GLU A 218 -13.38 -4.45 22.17
C GLU A 218 -13.29 -5.67 23.09
N GLN A 219 -13.80 -6.84 22.68
CA GLN A 219 -13.64 -8.11 23.39
C GLN A 219 -12.17 -8.50 23.56
N ALA A 220 -11.36 -8.26 22.53
CA ALA A 220 -9.93 -8.52 22.61
C ALA A 220 -9.19 -7.52 23.51
N ALA A 221 -9.73 -6.32 23.70
CA ALA A 221 -9.21 -5.33 24.66
C ALA A 221 -9.69 -5.60 26.11
N SER A 222 -10.84 -6.24 26.30
CA SER A 222 -11.42 -6.52 27.62
C SER A 222 -10.88 -7.79 28.31
N GLY A 223 -9.92 -8.48 27.69
CA GLY A 223 -9.13 -9.52 28.36
C GLY A 223 -9.81 -10.88 28.48
N ASN A 224 -10.91 -11.13 27.75
CA ASN A 224 -11.35 -12.50 27.53
C ASN A 224 -10.26 -13.22 26.71
N GLU A 225 -9.65 -14.24 27.30
CA GLU A 225 -8.64 -15.05 26.63
C GLU A 225 -9.16 -15.53 25.27
N ASP A 226 -8.38 -15.30 24.21
CA ASP A 226 -8.76 -15.70 22.86
C ASP A 226 -9.11 -17.20 22.86
N PRO A 227 -10.27 -17.62 22.32
CA PRO A 227 -10.67 -19.04 22.32
C PRO A 227 -9.64 -20.00 21.72
N LEU A 228 -8.76 -19.50 20.85
CA LEU A 228 -7.67 -20.28 20.25
C LEU A 228 -6.43 -20.38 21.15
N TYR A 229 -6.36 -19.63 22.24
CA TYR A 229 -5.18 -19.55 23.12
C TYR A 229 -4.72 -20.93 23.59
N THR A 230 -5.61 -21.76 24.13
CA THR A 230 -5.26 -23.11 24.62
C THR A 230 -4.72 -24.01 23.51
N GLN A 231 -5.25 -23.89 22.29
CA GLN A 231 -4.79 -24.68 21.15
C GLN A 231 -3.42 -24.21 20.65
N VAL A 232 -3.21 -22.89 20.62
CA VAL A 232 -1.93 -22.29 20.25
C VAL A 232 -0.87 -22.62 21.28
N GLU A 233 -1.19 -22.58 22.58
CA GLU A 233 -0.29 -22.99 23.66
C GLU A 233 0.19 -24.44 23.47
N ALA A 234 -0.74 -25.37 23.22
CA ALA A 234 -0.39 -26.77 22.97
C ALA A 234 0.51 -26.95 21.73
N PHE A 235 0.18 -26.28 20.62
CA PHE A 235 0.98 -26.30 19.40
C PHE A 235 2.39 -25.73 19.61
N VAL A 236 2.51 -24.66 20.39
CA VAL A 236 3.78 -24.02 20.72
C VAL A 236 4.63 -24.96 21.58
N ILE A 237 4.05 -25.57 22.61
CA ILE A 237 4.75 -26.57 23.44
C ILE A 237 5.22 -27.76 22.60
N GLU A 238 4.45 -28.18 21.60
CA GLU A 238 4.83 -29.27 20.70
C GLU A 238 6.02 -28.87 19.80
N GLN A 239 5.96 -27.72 19.13
CA GLN A 239 6.99 -27.25 18.19
C GLN A 239 8.29 -26.81 18.86
N GLN A 240 8.25 -26.39 20.14
CA GLN A 240 9.39 -25.87 20.94
C GLN A 240 10.07 -24.60 20.37
N LYS A 241 9.71 -24.18 19.15
CA LYS A 241 10.02 -22.88 18.54
C LYS A 241 8.77 -22.34 17.87
N VAL A 242 8.49 -21.05 18.06
CA VAL A 242 7.34 -20.40 17.42
C VAL A 242 7.70 -19.05 16.83
N THR A 243 7.14 -18.75 15.66
CA THR A 243 7.12 -17.43 15.04
C THR A 243 5.67 -17.02 14.80
N ILE A 244 5.41 -15.72 14.67
CA ILE A 244 4.06 -15.20 14.39
C ILE A 244 3.50 -15.83 13.10
N SER A 245 4.35 -15.96 12.07
CA SER A 245 3.97 -16.54 10.77
C SER A 245 3.64 -18.04 10.81
N SER A 246 4.18 -18.78 11.78
CA SER A 246 3.83 -20.20 12.00
C SER A 246 2.43 -20.33 12.59
N VAL A 247 2.07 -19.47 13.55
CA VAL A 247 0.72 -19.44 14.16
C VAL A 247 -0.33 -19.03 13.13
N GLN A 248 -0.03 -18.02 12.28
CA GLN A 248 -0.92 -17.60 11.20
C GLN A 248 -1.29 -18.75 10.26
N ARG A 249 -0.29 -19.54 9.84
CA ARG A 249 -0.48 -20.66 8.89
C ARG A 249 -1.23 -21.83 9.51
N GLN A 250 -0.90 -22.18 10.75
CA GLN A 250 -1.51 -23.33 11.43
C GLN A 250 -2.98 -23.07 11.77
N PHE A 251 -3.30 -21.89 12.30
CA PHE A 251 -4.64 -21.55 12.77
C PHE A 251 -5.46 -20.72 11.76
N LYS A 252 -4.89 -20.42 10.59
CA LYS A 252 -5.50 -19.60 9.52
C LYS A 252 -6.05 -18.26 10.03
N ILE A 253 -5.27 -17.60 10.88
CA ILE A 253 -5.62 -16.30 11.48
C ILE A 253 -4.78 -15.15 10.89
N GLY A 254 -5.33 -13.94 10.92
CA GLY A 254 -4.62 -12.72 10.51
C GLY A 254 -3.42 -12.38 11.41
N TYR A 255 -2.49 -11.58 10.88
CA TYR A 255 -1.22 -11.23 11.54
C TYR A 255 -1.43 -10.63 12.95
N ASN A 256 -2.30 -9.62 13.07
CA ASN A 256 -2.54 -8.95 14.35
C ASN A 256 -3.06 -9.91 15.44
N ARG A 257 -3.92 -10.87 15.06
CA ARG A 257 -4.43 -11.87 16.00
C ARG A 257 -3.33 -12.85 16.44
N ALA A 258 -2.50 -13.31 15.51
CA ALA A 258 -1.35 -14.17 15.80
C ALA A 258 -0.31 -13.46 16.69
N ALA A 259 0.00 -12.19 16.41
CA ALA A 259 0.91 -11.39 17.21
C ALA A 259 0.44 -11.27 18.66
N ARG A 260 -0.83 -10.89 18.88
CA ARG A 260 -1.42 -10.80 20.23
C ARG A 260 -1.40 -12.12 20.99
N LEU A 261 -1.72 -13.24 20.32
CA LEU A 261 -1.66 -14.57 20.92
C LEU A 261 -0.24 -14.91 21.39
N VAL A 262 0.77 -14.59 20.57
CA VAL A 262 2.17 -14.82 20.90
C VAL A 262 2.66 -13.90 22.03
N GLU A 263 2.23 -12.64 22.06
CA GLU A 263 2.50 -11.71 23.18
C GLU A 263 1.84 -12.17 24.48
N LEU A 264 0.63 -12.72 24.43
CA LEU A 264 -0.04 -13.28 25.60
C LEU A 264 0.68 -14.53 26.13
N LEU A 265 1.23 -15.36 25.24
CA LEU A 265 2.09 -16.49 25.61
C LEU A 265 3.40 -16.05 26.26
N GLU A 266 3.98 -14.94 25.81
CA GLU A 266 5.16 -14.32 26.44
C GLU A 266 4.82 -13.80 27.84
N ALA A 267 3.73 -13.04 27.96
CA ALA A 267 3.28 -12.49 29.23
C ALA A 267 2.98 -13.57 30.29
N LYS A 268 2.48 -14.74 29.86
CA LYS A 268 2.21 -15.90 30.71
C LYS A 268 3.43 -16.82 30.92
N GLY A 269 4.60 -16.46 30.39
CA GLY A 269 5.84 -17.21 30.56
C GLY A 269 5.89 -18.55 29.82
N VAL A 270 5.10 -18.71 28.76
CA VAL A 270 5.15 -19.91 27.89
C VAL A 270 6.31 -19.80 26.89
N VAL A 271 6.56 -18.60 26.38
CA VAL A 271 7.62 -18.33 25.39
C VAL A 271 8.56 -17.23 25.86
N SER A 272 9.79 -17.23 25.36
CA SER A 272 10.81 -16.22 25.63
C SER A 272 10.50 -14.89 24.91
N THR A 273 11.28 -13.88 25.27
CA THR A 273 11.41 -12.67 24.46
C THR A 273 11.87 -13.01 23.05
N MET A 274 11.57 -12.12 22.11
CA MET A 274 11.92 -12.27 20.70
C MET A 274 13.44 -12.41 20.54
N ASP A 275 13.87 -13.44 19.82
CA ASP A 275 15.26 -13.64 19.39
C ASP A 275 15.58 -12.75 18.18
N SER A 276 16.85 -12.59 17.89
CA SER A 276 17.39 -11.83 16.74
C SER A 276 16.81 -12.25 15.38
N ASP A 277 16.38 -13.50 15.23
CA ASP A 277 15.74 -14.04 14.03
C ASP A 277 14.20 -13.84 13.98
N GLY A 278 13.62 -13.10 14.93
CA GLY A 278 12.17 -12.90 15.04
C GLY A 278 11.40 -14.14 15.55
N GLY A 279 12.11 -15.19 15.97
CA GLY A 279 11.56 -16.37 16.62
C GLY A 279 11.51 -16.25 18.14
N ARG A 280 10.71 -17.09 18.78
CA ARG A 280 10.65 -17.22 20.25
C ARG A 280 10.86 -18.66 20.66
N THR A 281 11.62 -18.87 21.74
CA THR A 281 11.90 -20.19 22.32
C THR A 281 10.87 -20.50 23.39
N VAL A 282 10.45 -21.76 23.48
CA VAL A 282 9.43 -22.18 24.45
C VAL A 282 10.08 -22.50 25.78
N LEU A 283 9.55 -21.93 26.87
CA LEU A 283 10.08 -22.10 28.22
C LEU A 283 9.47 -23.30 28.95
N ARG A 284 8.32 -23.81 28.48
CA ARG A 284 7.70 -25.02 29.04
C ARG A 284 8.30 -26.30 28.42
N PRO A 285 8.67 -27.28 29.24
CA PRO A 285 9.15 -28.57 28.74
C PRO A 285 8.05 -29.29 27.96
N ARG A 286 8.44 -30.01 26.91
CA ARG A 286 7.54 -30.94 26.21
C ARG A 286 7.11 -32.01 27.23
N GLY A 287 5.80 -32.13 27.48
CA GLY A 287 5.27 -33.15 28.39
C GLY A 287 5.70 -34.56 27.98
N PRO A 288 5.80 -35.52 28.92
CA PRO A 288 6.21 -36.88 28.61
C PRO A 288 5.23 -37.49 27.61
N GLN A 289 5.71 -37.76 26.40
CA GLN A 289 5.00 -38.62 25.47
C GLN A 289 4.99 -40.02 26.08
N GLY A 290 3.81 -40.62 26.18
CA GLY A 290 3.66 -41.98 26.71
C GLY A 290 4.60 -42.94 26.00
N GLU A 291 5.55 -43.47 26.76
CA GLU A 291 6.32 -44.66 26.43
C GLU A 291 5.33 -45.82 26.40
N ALA A 292 4.92 -46.21 25.19
CA ALA A 292 4.30 -47.49 24.93
C ALA A 292 5.43 -48.47 24.54
N ALA A 293 5.87 -49.26 25.50
CA ALA A 293 6.43 -50.61 25.33
C ALA A 293 6.45 -51.33 26.68
#